data_AF-A0A949P1B5-F1
#
_entry.id   AF-A0A949P1B5-F1
#
_cell.length_a   1.000
_cell.length_b   1.000
_cell.length_c   1.000
_cell.angle_alpha   90.00
_cell.angle_beta   90.00
_cell.angle_gamma   90.00
#
_symmetry.space_group_name_H-M   'P 1'
#
loop_
_entity.id
_entity.type
_entity.pdbx_description
1 polymer ?
#
loop_
_entity_poly.entity_id
_entity_poly.type
_entity_poly.pdbx_seq_one_letter_code
_entity_poly.pdbx_strand_id
1 'polypeptide(L)' 'MSAFTEADLPLELNDGEIITLADGTSVRFESSGEAKDIMINDGFAPAATLFPGNEHVFDAGGCTYRLSCEFGNSMRVEKL' A
#
# COMPACT_ATOMS: atom_id res chain seq x y z
N MET A 1 4.99 15.64 5.95
CA MET A 1 4.96 14.24 5.48
C MET A 1 4.39 13.43 6.63
N SER A 2 3.14 13.00 6.49
CA SER A 2 2.51 12.11 7.45
C SER A 2 3.13 10.72 7.23
N ALA A 3 3.86 10.21 8.22
CA ALA A 3 4.38 8.85 8.19
C ALA A 3 3.42 7.99 9.00
N PHE A 4 2.71 7.09 8.33
CA PHE A 4 1.80 6.15 8.99
C PHE A 4 2.56 4.92 9.44
N THR A 5 1.98 4.21 10.40
CA THR A 5 2.55 2.99 10.98
C THR A 5 1.53 1.86 10.93
N GLU A 6 1.99 0.62 11.19
CA GLU A 6 1.10 -0.54 11.31
C GLU A 6 -0.05 -0.33 12.33
N ALA A 7 0.15 0.53 13.35
CA ALA A 7 -0.87 0.83 14.35
C ALA A 7 -2.06 1.65 13.79
N ASP A 8 -1.91 2.25 12.62
CA ASP A 8 -2.95 3.04 11.95
C ASP A 8 -3.87 2.19 11.07
N LEU A 9 -3.60 0.89 10.94
CA LEU A 9 -4.39 -0.02 10.11
C LEU A 9 -5.76 -0.35 10.76
N PRO A 10 -6.85 -0.42 9.97
CA PRO A 10 -6.92 -0.21 8.53
C PRO A 10 -6.87 1.29 8.16
N LEU A 11 -6.12 1.62 7.11
CA LEU A 11 -5.87 3.00 6.68
C LEU A 11 -6.14 3.17 5.18
N GLU A 12 -6.70 4.31 4.79
CA GLU A 12 -6.67 4.78 3.40
C GLU A 12 -5.44 5.68 3.19
N LEU A 13 -4.48 5.16 2.42
CA LEU A 13 -3.28 5.86 2.01
C LEU A 13 -3.57 6.70 0.76
N ASN A 14 -3.17 7.96 0.73
CA ASN A 14 -3.26 8.80 -0.47
C ASN A 14 -1.93 8.80 -1.26
N ASP A 15 -1.99 9.29 -2.49
CA ASP A 15 -0.80 9.40 -3.35
C ASP A 15 0.27 10.29 -2.70
N GLY A 16 1.50 9.79 -2.67
CA GLY A 16 2.65 10.41 -2.00
C GLY A 16 2.73 10.17 -0.50
N GLU A 17 1.76 9.50 0.12
CA GLU A 17 1.83 9.05 1.51
C GLU A 17 2.54 7.68 1.60
N ILE A 18 3.15 7.42 2.75
CA ILE A 18 3.92 6.19 3.00
C ILE A 18 3.51 5.64 4.36
N ILE A 19 3.29 4.33 4.43
CA ILE A 19 3.14 3.58 5.67
C ILE A 19 4.36 2.69 5.89
N THR A 20 4.84 2.63 7.14
CA THR A 20 5.91 1.72 7.56
C THR A 20 5.33 0.66 8.50
N LEU A 21 5.47 -0.61 8.11
CA LEU A 21 5.03 -1.77 8.88
C LEU A 21 6.02 -2.07 10.03
N ALA A 22 5.64 -2.91 11.00
CA ALA A 22 6.46 -3.12 12.19
C ALA A 22 7.83 -3.76 11.92
N ASP A 23 7.99 -4.46 10.81
CA ASP A 23 9.28 -5.04 10.39
C ASP A 23 10.18 -4.05 9.63
N GLY A 24 9.73 -2.81 9.45
CA GLY A 24 10.40 -1.78 8.68
C GLY A 24 10.04 -1.76 7.20
N THR A 25 9.16 -2.67 6.73
CA THR A 25 8.68 -2.65 5.35
C THR A 25 7.92 -1.36 5.08
N SER A 26 8.31 -0.61 4.06
CA SER A 26 7.57 0.58 3.62
C SER A 26 6.64 0.23 2.46
N VAL A 27 5.42 0.79 2.48
CA VAL A 27 4.46 0.65 1.39
C VAL A 27 4.00 2.04 0.99
N ARG A 28 4.05 2.28 -0.32
CA ARG A 28 3.48 3.46 -0.97
C ARG A 28 2.90 3.04 -2.32
N PHE A 29 2.16 3.93 -2.95
CA PHE A 29 1.76 3.73 -4.34
C PHE A 29 2.00 4.98 -5.15
N GLU A 30 2.17 4.78 -6.45
CA GLU A 30 2.19 5.84 -7.45
C GLU A 30 0.99 5.64 -8.37
N SER A 31 0.23 6.71 -8.62
CA SER A 31 -0.96 6.65 -9.46
C SER A 31 -0.65 7.00 -10.91
N SER A 32 -1.19 6.23 -11.84
CA SER A 32 -1.12 6.49 -13.29
C SER A 32 -2.50 6.28 -13.91
N GLY A 33 -3.28 7.36 -13.94
CA GLY A 33 -4.72 7.27 -14.25
C GLY A 33 -5.44 6.50 -13.15
N GLU A 34 -6.09 5.38 -13.52
CA GLU A 34 -6.77 4.50 -12.56
C GLU A 34 -5.87 3.40 -12.01
N ALA A 35 -4.72 3.14 -12.64
CA ALA A 35 -3.77 2.15 -12.18
C ALA A 35 -2.97 2.68 -11.00
N LYS A 36 -2.75 1.83 -10.00
CA LYS A 36 -1.92 2.12 -8.82
C LYS A 36 -0.77 1.14 -8.77
N ASP A 37 0.43 1.68 -8.97
CA ASP A 37 1.68 0.94 -8.91
C ASP A 37 2.15 0.90 -7.46
N ILE A 38 2.07 -0.28 -6.86
CA ILE A 38 2.41 -0.52 -5.46
C ILE A 38 3.91 -0.68 -5.35
N MET A 39 4.52 0.20 -4.56
CA MET A 39 5.94 0.20 -4.27
C MET A 39 6.14 -0.31 -2.84
N ILE A 40 6.80 -1.45 -2.71
CA ILE A 40 7.17 -2.03 -1.42
C ILE A 40 8.67 -1.86 -1.24
N ASN A 41 9.10 -1.28 -0.13
CA ASN A 41 10.47 -0.88 0.15
C ASN A 41 11.06 0.07 -0.92
N ASP A 42 12.39 0.15 -1.01
CA ASP A 42 13.12 0.92 -2.02
C ASP A 42 13.22 0.17 -3.38
N GLY A 43 12.16 -0.53 -3.78
CA GLY A 43 12.10 -1.19 -5.07
C GLY A 43 12.10 -0.18 -6.22
N PHE A 44 12.93 -0.40 -7.24
CA PHE A 44 12.91 0.41 -8.48
C PHE A 44 11.74 0.07 -9.42
N ALA A 45 11.05 -1.05 -9.16
CA ALA A 45 9.89 -1.50 -9.93
C ALA A 45 8.72 -1.75 -8.98
N PRO A 46 7.48 -1.55 -9.45
CA PRO A 46 6.30 -1.86 -8.65
C PRO A 46 6.25 -3.36 -8.34
N ALA A 47 5.94 -3.68 -7.09
CA ALA A 47 5.68 -5.03 -6.64
C ALA A 47 4.40 -5.59 -7.28
N ALA A 48 3.40 -4.71 -7.47
CA ALA A 48 2.15 -5.02 -8.14
C ALA A 48 1.52 -3.76 -8.74
N THR A 49 0.75 -3.92 -9.81
CA THR A 49 -0.11 -2.86 -10.35
C THR A 49 -1.56 -3.24 -10.07
N LEU A 50 -2.26 -2.43 -9.30
CA LEU A 50 -3.67 -2.62 -8.96
C LEU A 50 -4.57 -1.69 -9.77
N PHE A 51 -5.67 -2.24 -10.25
CA PHE A 51 -6.79 -1.50 -10.84
C PHE A 51 -7.96 -1.46 -9.85
N PRO A 52 -8.90 -0.52 -9.97
CA PRO A 52 -10.06 -0.45 -9.09
C PRO A 52 -10.80 -1.80 -9.00
N GLY A 53 -11.03 -2.28 -7.78
CA GLY A 53 -11.65 -3.57 -7.49
C GLY A 53 -10.69 -4.75 -7.39
N ASN A 54 -9.39 -4.56 -7.66
CA ASN A 54 -8.37 -5.58 -7.43
C ASN A 54 -7.76 -5.46 -6.03
N GLU A 55 -7.22 -6.58 -5.56
CA GLU A 55 -6.46 -6.66 -4.32
C GLU A 55 -5.10 -7.32 -4.53
N HIS A 56 -4.14 -6.92 -3.71
CA HIS A 56 -2.84 -7.55 -3.59
C HIS A 56 -2.62 -7.95 -2.14
N VAL A 57 -2.22 -9.21 -1.91
CA VAL A 57 -1.93 -9.73 -0.58
C VAL A 57 -0.46 -10.08 -0.51
N PHE A 58 0.21 -9.65 0.56
CA PHE A 58 1.63 -9.91 0.77
C PHE A 58 1.92 -10.15 2.25
N ASP A 59 3.01 -10.86 2.53
CA ASP A 59 3.49 -11.13 3.89
C ASP A 59 4.67 -10.22 4.24
N ALA A 60 4.60 -9.60 5.41
CA ALA A 60 5.68 -8.79 5.99
C ALA A 60 5.69 -8.96 7.52
N GLY A 61 6.86 -9.10 8.13
CA GLY A 61 6.99 -9.20 9.59
C GLY A 61 6.23 -10.37 10.23
N GLY A 62 5.98 -11.45 9.49
CA GLY A 62 5.16 -12.58 9.96
C GLY A 62 3.65 -12.29 10.04
N CYS A 63 3.20 -11.19 9.45
CA CYS A 63 1.80 -10.83 9.29
C CYS A 63 1.44 -10.78 7.80
N THR A 64 0.17 -11.01 7.49
CA THR A 64 -0.36 -10.92 6.13
C THR A 64 -1.14 -9.61 5.99
N TYR A 65 -0.87 -8.88 4.90
CA TYR A 65 -1.52 -7.60 4.61
C TYR A 65 -2.26 -7.67 3.29
N ARG A 66 -3.36 -6.93 3.22
CA ARG A 66 -4.14 -6.71 2.00
C ARG A 66 -4.06 -5.25 1.60
N LEU A 67 -3.74 -5.04 0.33
CA LEU A 67 -3.83 -3.78 -0.37
C LEU A 67 -5.00 -3.87 -1.33
N SER A 68 -5.90 -2.90 -1.29
CA SER A 68 -6.99 -2.80 -2.25
C SER A 68 -7.14 -1.36 -2.70
N CYS A 69 -7.66 -1.17 -3.90
CA CYS A 69 -7.98 0.16 -4.37
C CYS A 69 -9.36 0.21 -5.02
N GLU A 70 -10.03 1.32 -4.80
CA GLU A 70 -11.29 1.68 -5.44
C GLU A 70 -11.04 2.81 -6.43
N PHE A 71 -12.11 3.26 -7.09
CA PHE A 71 -12.09 4.49 -7.88
C PHE A 71 -11.70 5.69 -7.00
N GLY A 72 -10.80 6.52 -7.50
CA GLY A 72 -10.22 7.64 -6.76
C GLY A 72 -8.73 7.46 -6.48
N ASN A 73 -8.16 8.40 -5.74
CA ASN A 73 -6.71 8.48 -5.52
C ASN A 73 -6.28 8.01 -4.12
N SER A 74 -6.85 6.88 -3.67
CA SER A 74 -6.47 6.25 -2.41
C SER A 74 -6.30 4.73 -2.57
N MET A 75 -5.46 4.17 -1.72
CA MET A 75 -5.26 2.73 -1.56
C MET A 75 -5.54 2.37 -0.11
N ARG A 76 -6.39 1.37 0.11
CA ARG A 76 -6.66 0.85 1.44
C ARG A 76 -5.62 -0.21 1.80
N VAL A 77 -5.10 -0.11 3.02
CA VAL A 77 -4.16 -1.05 3.62
C VAL A 77 -4.81 -1.66 4.85
N GLU A 78 -4.80 -3.00 4.94
CA GLU A 78 -5.40 -3.74 6.03
C GLU A 78 -4.52 -4.91 6.45
N LYS A 79 -4.55 -5.28 7.73
CA LYS A 79 -3.92 -6.48 8.27
C LYS A 79 -4.96 -7.60 8.36
N LEU A 80 -4.63 -8.78 7.85
CA LEU A 80 -5.47 -9.99 7.90
C LEU A 80 -5.26 -10.80 9.19
#